data_AF-A0AB33D0J9-F1
#
_entry.id   AF-A0AB33D0J9-F1
#
_cell.length_a   1.000
_cell.length_b   1.000
_cell.length_c   1.000
_cell.angle_alpha   90.00
_cell.angle_beta   90.00
_cell.angle_gamma   90.00
#
_symmetry.space_group_name_H-M   'P 1'
#
loop_
_entity.id
_entity.type
_entity.pdbx_description
1 polymer ?
#
loop_
_entity_poly.entity_id
_entity_poly.type
_entity_poly.pdbx_seq_one_letter_code
_entity_poly.pdbx_strand_id
1 'polypeptide(L)'
;MSQSAPKPYTKSLQDELDWKLLDQLHGVVTQISSFCFEIKKFCVTTLFVVMTLIVKFTSDKLDHSIFVAALLIPVCFWFLDATGYFYQVKLRGTMESIRQRLTSRDENSLVSGTGAVVIAPSRASASIRDRVVDAGFNHSMWLYLLLVLINMVVWLLFVAGCIK
;
A
#
# COMPACT_ATOMS: atom_id res chain seq x y z
N MET A 1 -25.66 47.81 -17.94
CA MET A 1 -25.68 46.39 -17.53
C MET A 1 -24.61 46.22 -16.48
N SER A 2 -24.98 46.18 -15.20
CA SER A 2 -24.03 46.02 -14.10
C SER A 2 -23.74 44.53 -13.93
N GLN A 3 -22.53 44.09 -14.27
CA GLN A 3 -22.08 42.74 -13.96
C GLN A 3 -21.88 42.66 -12.44
N SER A 4 -22.75 41.92 -11.76
CA SER A 4 -22.59 41.60 -10.34
C SER A 4 -21.30 40.82 -10.14
N ALA A 5 -20.41 41.32 -9.28
CA ALA A 5 -19.18 40.63 -8.90
C ALA A 5 -19.49 39.18 -8.44
N PRO A 6 -18.62 38.20 -8.77
CA PRO A 6 -18.83 36.82 -8.36
C PRO A 6 -18.89 36.76 -6.84
N LYS A 7 -19.97 36.16 -6.30
CA LYS A 7 -20.12 35.99 -4.85
C LYS A 7 -18.96 35.14 -4.33
N PRO A 8 -18.30 35.55 -3.22
CA PRO A 8 -17.26 34.73 -2.61
C PRO A 8 -17.84 33.39 -2.16
N TYR A 9 -17.06 32.32 -2.36
CA TYR A 9 -17.44 30.97 -1.93
C TYR A 9 -17.83 30.98 -0.44
N THR A 10 -19.05 30.55 -0.15
CA THR A 10 -19.57 30.38 1.22
C THR A 10 -19.73 28.90 1.48
N LYS A 11 -18.96 28.37 2.41
CA LYS A 11 -18.94 26.95 2.74
C LYS A 11 -20.30 26.51 3.28
N SER A 12 -20.95 25.55 2.61
CA SER A 12 -22.20 24.97 3.11
C SER A 12 -21.94 23.96 4.23
N LEU A 13 -22.97 23.63 5.03
CA LEU A 13 -22.89 22.55 6.03
C LEU A 13 -22.45 21.23 5.39
N GLN A 14 -22.96 20.93 4.19
CA GLN A 14 -22.60 19.73 3.45
C GLN A 14 -21.12 19.74 3.06
N ASP A 15 -20.57 20.89 2.67
CA ASP A 15 -19.15 21.01 2.39
C ASP A 15 -18.31 20.80 3.65
N GLU A 16 -18.75 21.33 4.79
CA GLU A 16 -18.08 21.08 6.07
C GLU A 16 -18.02 19.60 6.44
N LEU A 17 -19.12 18.88 6.28
CA LEU A 17 -19.17 17.44 6.51
C LEU A 17 -18.25 16.67 5.55
N ASP A 18 -18.23 17.03 4.26
CA ASP A 18 -17.37 16.39 3.26
C ASP A 18 -15.88 16.68 3.52
N TRP A 19 -15.52 17.90 3.91
CA TRP A 19 -14.14 18.24 4.31
C TRP A 19 -13.71 17.45 5.56
N LYS A 20 -14.56 17.38 6.59
CA LYS A 20 -14.27 16.57 7.79
C LYS A 20 -14.08 15.09 7.46
N LEU A 21 -14.91 14.55 6.58
CA LEU A 21 -14.78 13.16 6.13
C LEU A 21 -13.49 12.94 5.33
N LEU A 22 -13.11 13.90 4.47
CA LEU A 22 -11.87 13.85 3.70
C LEU A 22 -10.65 13.81 4.63
N ASP A 23 -10.63 14.65 5.67
CA ASP A 23 -9.56 14.69 6.67
C ASP A 23 -9.45 13.37 7.45
N GLN A 24 -10.58 12.81 7.88
CA GLN A 24 -10.62 11.50 8.54
C GLN A 24 -10.06 10.39 7.64
N LEU A 25 -10.50 10.35 6.38
CA LEU A 25 -10.00 9.36 5.41
C LEU A 25 -8.50 9.52 5.16
N HIS A 26 -7.99 10.75 5.10
CA HIS A 26 -6.56 10.98 4.92
C HIS A 26 -5.76 10.48 6.13
N GLY A 27 -6.26 10.71 7.35
CA GLY A 27 -5.71 10.15 8.57
C GLY A 27 -5.63 8.63 8.54
N VAL A 28 -6.72 7.95 8.16
CA VAL A 28 -6.77 6.49 8.06
C VAL A 28 -5.79 5.96 6.99
N VAL A 29 -5.77 6.55 5.80
CA VAL A 29 -4.84 6.14 4.72
C VAL A 29 -3.39 6.29 5.18
N THR A 30 -3.07 7.36 5.90
CA THR A 30 -1.73 7.61 6.44
C THR A 30 -1.36 6.56 7.47
N GLN A 31 -2.29 6.23 8.38
CA GLN A 31 -2.09 5.18 9.39
C GLN A 31 -1.85 3.80 8.74
N ILE A 32 -2.62 3.43 7.71
CA ILE A 32 -2.40 2.18 6.99
C ILE A 32 -1.05 2.20 6.27
N SER A 33 -0.62 3.34 5.72
CA SER A 33 0.71 3.47 5.13
C SER A 33 1.82 3.25 6.14
N SER A 34 1.70 3.83 7.33
CA SER A 34 2.65 3.60 8.43
C SER A 34 2.63 2.13 8.86
N PHE A 35 1.46 1.53 9.01
CA PHE A 35 1.33 0.10 9.33
C PHE A 35 2.04 -0.79 8.30
N CYS A 36 1.81 -0.56 7.00
CA CYS A 36 2.48 -1.27 5.91
C CYS A 36 4.03 -1.15 6.00
N PHE A 37 4.55 0.01 6.41
CA PHE A 37 5.98 0.20 6.63
C PHE A 37 6.49 -0.57 7.86
N GLU A 38 5.76 -0.54 8.97
CA GLU A 38 6.09 -1.33 10.17
C GLU A 38 6.10 -2.83 9.89
N ILE A 39 5.11 -3.34 9.14
CA ILE A 39 5.03 -4.74 8.72
C ILE A 39 6.28 -5.16 7.93
N LYS A 40 6.84 -4.30 7.08
CA LYS A 40 8.08 -4.59 6.36
C LYS A 40 9.29 -4.70 7.30
N LYS A 41 9.39 -3.79 8.26
CA LYS A 41 10.45 -3.85 9.28
C LYS A 41 10.35 -5.13 10.09
N PHE A 42 9.16 -5.47 10.56
CA PHE A 42 8.92 -6.72 11.28
C PHE A 42 9.24 -7.94 10.43
N CYS A 43 8.92 -7.96 9.13
CA CYS A 43 9.32 -9.05 8.25
C CYS A 43 10.83 -9.30 8.29
N VAL A 44 11.65 -8.25 8.13
CA VAL A 44 13.11 -8.36 8.13
C VAL A 44 13.63 -8.79 9.51
N THR A 45 13.10 -8.21 10.58
CA THR A 45 13.48 -8.58 11.95
C THR A 45 13.12 -10.03 12.27
N THR A 46 11.91 -10.47 11.95
CA THR A 46 11.46 -11.85 12.14
C THR A 46 12.30 -12.82 11.32
N LEU A 47 12.61 -12.48 10.06
CA LEU A 47 13.51 -13.27 9.22
C LEU A 47 14.86 -13.46 9.92
N PHE A 48 15.50 -12.37 10.36
CA PHE A 48 16.80 -12.43 11.02
C PHE A 48 16.78 -13.30 12.30
N VAL A 49 15.76 -13.12 13.15
CA VAL A 49 15.60 -13.88 14.39
C VAL A 49 15.39 -15.38 14.11
N VAL A 50 14.46 -15.71 13.21
CA VAL A 50 14.15 -17.11 12.88
C VAL A 50 15.34 -17.80 12.23
N MET A 51 16.03 -17.13 11.31
CA MET A 51 17.22 -17.70 10.66
C MET A 51 18.32 -17.97 11.68
N THR A 52 18.55 -17.04 12.62
CA THR A 52 19.54 -17.23 13.70
C THR A 52 19.17 -18.42 14.59
N LEU A 53 17.89 -18.57 14.93
CA LEU A 53 17.41 -19.70 15.74
C LEU A 53 17.56 -21.04 15.01
N ILE A 54 17.17 -21.11 13.73
CA ILE A 54 17.30 -22.35 12.95
C ILE A 54 18.77 -22.76 12.85
N VAL A 55 19.66 -21.82 12.49
CA VAL A 55 21.10 -22.09 12.40
C VAL A 55 21.65 -22.63 13.73
N LYS A 56 21.21 -22.09 14.87
CA LYS A 56 21.61 -22.60 16.18
C LYS A 56 21.08 -24.01 16.47
N PHE A 57 19.86 -24.32 16.07
CA PHE A 57 19.29 -25.66 16.25
C PHE A 57 19.85 -26.70 15.29
N THR A 58 20.31 -26.30 14.10
CA THR A 58 20.92 -27.19 13.11
C THR A 58 22.42 -27.39 13.35
N SER A 59 22.96 -26.96 14.50
CA SER A 59 24.40 -27.00 14.82
C SER A 59 25.24 -26.32 13.75
N ASP A 60 24.80 -25.14 13.31
CA ASP A 60 25.44 -24.30 12.30
C ASP A 60 25.56 -24.97 10.91
N LYS A 61 24.72 -25.99 10.62
CA LYS A 61 24.63 -26.62 9.30
C LYS A 61 23.51 -26.01 8.46
N LEU A 62 23.78 -25.84 7.17
CA LEU A 62 22.75 -25.47 6.20
C LEU A 62 21.87 -26.68 5.89
N ASP A 63 20.56 -26.49 5.99
CA ASP A 63 19.56 -27.48 5.60
C ASP A 63 18.39 -26.82 4.86
N HIS A 64 17.49 -27.65 4.32
CA HIS A 64 16.30 -27.18 3.61
C HIS A 64 15.34 -26.35 4.48
N SER A 65 15.34 -26.54 5.80
CA SER A 65 14.42 -25.82 6.69
C SER A 65 14.69 -24.32 6.73
N ILE A 66 15.97 -23.91 6.61
CA ILE A 66 16.39 -22.51 6.50
C ILE A 66 15.74 -21.85 5.29
N PHE A 67 15.82 -22.50 4.12
CA PHE A 67 15.25 -21.97 2.87
C PHE A 67 13.72 -21.92 2.89
N VAL A 68 13.08 -22.94 3.47
CA VAL A 68 11.62 -22.99 3.62
C VAL A 68 11.13 -21.88 4.54
N ALA A 69 11.78 -21.68 5.69
CA ALA A 69 11.44 -20.60 6.61
C ALA A 69 11.67 -19.22 5.99
N ALA A 70 12.80 -19.04 5.29
CA ALA A 70 13.15 -17.81 4.59
C ALA A 70 12.22 -17.48 3.42
N LEU A 71 11.50 -18.47 2.88
CA LEU A 71 10.44 -18.26 1.89
C LEU A 71 9.10 -17.95 2.55
N LEU A 72 8.73 -18.74 3.57
CA LEU A 72 7.41 -18.66 4.21
C LEU A 72 7.19 -17.31 4.90
N ILE A 73 8.22 -16.80 5.60
CA ILE A 73 8.11 -15.54 6.33
C ILE A 73 7.79 -14.37 5.39
N PRO A 74 8.58 -14.06 4.33
CA PRO A 74 8.25 -13.00 3.38
C PRO A 74 6.88 -13.18 2.72
N VAL A 75 6.47 -14.41 2.38
CA VAL A 75 5.16 -14.66 1.76
C VAL A 75 4.00 -14.32 2.72
N CYS A 76 4.08 -14.70 4.00
CA CYS A 76 3.07 -14.34 4.99
C CYS A 76 2.97 -12.83 5.20
N PHE A 77 4.12 -12.14 5.30
CA PHE A 77 4.15 -10.69 5.45
C PHE A 77 3.71 -9.95 4.19
N TRP A 78 4.01 -10.49 3.01
CA TRP A 78 3.52 -9.97 1.73
C TRP A 78 2.00 -9.99 1.70
N PHE A 79 1.37 -11.12 2.04
CA PHE A 79 -0.10 -11.20 2.10
C PHE A 79 -0.73 -10.16 3.03
N LEU A 80 -0.13 -9.97 4.21
CA LEU A 80 -0.59 -8.97 5.19
C LEU A 80 -0.47 -7.54 4.64
N ASP A 81 0.67 -7.21 4.02
CA ASP A 81 0.92 -5.88 3.44
C ASP A 81 0.01 -5.61 2.23
N ALA A 82 -0.21 -6.61 1.38
CA ALA A 82 -1.12 -6.53 0.24
C ALA A 82 -2.56 -6.22 0.68
N THR A 83 -3.00 -6.79 1.79
CA THR A 83 -4.31 -6.47 2.39
C THR A 83 -4.38 -5.00 2.81
N GLY A 84 -3.33 -4.48 3.46
CA GLY A 84 -3.23 -3.06 3.80
C GLY A 84 -3.31 -2.16 2.58
N TYR A 85 -2.55 -2.47 1.53
CA TYR A 85 -2.54 -1.69 0.29
C TYR A 85 -3.90 -1.69 -0.41
N PHE A 86 -4.59 -2.84 -0.46
CA PHE A 86 -5.94 -2.93 -1.03
C PHE A 86 -6.90 -1.91 -0.38
N TYR A 87 -6.88 -1.81 0.95
CA TYR A 87 -7.70 -0.83 1.66
C TYR A 87 -7.24 0.61 1.41
N GLN A 88 -5.93 0.88 1.29
CA GLN A 88 -5.47 2.22 0.92
C GLN A 88 -6.03 2.66 -0.44
N VAL A 89 -6.03 1.79 -1.45
CA VAL A 89 -6.59 2.11 -2.78
C VAL A 89 -8.09 2.39 -2.68
N LYS A 90 -8.84 1.56 -1.93
CA LYS A 90 -10.28 1.75 -1.72
C LYS A 90 -10.60 3.09 -1.04
N LEU A 91 -9.86 3.45 0.00
CA LEU A 91 -10.07 4.70 0.74
C LEU A 91 -9.70 5.92 -0.10
N ARG A 92 -8.57 5.88 -0.81
CA ARG A 92 -8.18 6.97 -1.73
C ARG A 92 -9.18 7.15 -2.87
N GLY A 93 -9.79 6.07 -3.38
CA GLY A 93 -10.91 6.17 -4.32
C GLY A 93 -12.15 6.86 -3.71
N THR A 94 -12.44 6.60 -2.43
CA THR A 94 -13.53 7.28 -1.71
C THR A 94 -13.22 8.77 -1.54
N MET A 95 -11.98 9.12 -1.17
CA MET A 95 -11.53 10.50 -1.11
C MET A 95 -11.70 11.24 -2.44
N GLU A 96 -11.37 10.59 -3.56
CA GLU A 96 -11.54 11.16 -4.89
C GLU A 96 -13.02 11.43 -5.21
N SER A 97 -13.92 10.51 -4.84
CA SER A 97 -15.36 10.75 -5.00
C SER A 97 -15.86 11.95 -4.19
N ILE A 98 -15.32 12.18 -2.98
CA ILE A 98 -15.67 13.34 -2.15
C ILE A 98 -15.16 14.62 -2.81
N ARG A 99 -13.91 14.62 -3.32
CA ARG A 99 -13.35 15.75 -4.06
C ARG A 99 -14.18 16.11 -5.28
N GLN A 100 -14.57 15.12 -6.08
CA GLN A 100 -15.44 15.34 -7.24
C GLN A 100 -16.77 15.98 -6.85
N ARG A 101 -17.41 15.53 -5.75
CA ARG A 101 -18.64 16.16 -5.24
C ARG A 101 -18.42 17.60 -4.76
N LEU A 102 -17.29 17.90 -4.11
CA LEU A 102 -16.96 19.26 -3.68
C LEU A 102 -16.75 20.17 -4.90
N THR A 103 -15.99 19.72 -5.89
CA THR A 103 -15.75 20.46 -7.14
C THR A 103 -17.03 20.67 -7.95
N SER A 104 -17.92 19.66 -8.04
CA SER A 104 -19.17 19.80 -8.80
C SER A 104 -20.18 20.78 -8.18
N ARG A 105 -20.01 21.14 -6.91
CA ARG A 105 -20.85 22.12 -6.20
C ARG A 105 -20.27 23.54 -6.22
N ASP A 106 -19.02 23.70 -6.62
CA ASP A 106 -18.43 25.01 -6.84
C ASP A 106 -18.85 25.54 -8.22
N GLU A 107 -19.92 26.34 -8.25
CA GLU A 107 -20.44 26.97 -9.48
C GLU A 107 -19.41 27.86 -10.19
N ASN A 108 -18.39 28.35 -9.48
CA ASN A 108 -17.48 29.34 -10.04
C ASN A 108 -16.25 28.73 -10.73
N SER A 109 -16.01 27.41 -10.64
CA SER A 109 -14.79 26.79 -11.20
C SER A 109 -13.50 27.59 -10.92
N LEU A 110 -13.46 28.29 -9.76
CA LEU A 110 -12.39 29.25 -9.42
C LEU A 110 -11.05 28.55 -9.21
N VAL A 111 -11.12 27.25 -8.92
CA VAL A 111 -9.98 26.37 -8.86
C VAL A 111 -10.19 25.30 -9.92
N SER A 112 -9.52 25.44 -11.06
CA SER A 112 -9.33 24.30 -11.95
C SER A 112 -8.63 23.20 -11.15
N GLY A 113 -9.39 22.20 -10.70
CA GLY A 113 -8.89 21.01 -10.01
C GLY A 113 -8.02 20.10 -10.89
N THR A 114 -7.42 20.64 -11.94
CA THR A 114 -6.65 19.93 -12.97
C THR A 114 -5.25 19.51 -12.52
N GLY A 115 -4.78 19.94 -11.34
CA GLY A 115 -3.40 19.71 -10.91
C GLY A 115 -3.15 18.54 -9.95
N ALA A 116 -4.15 18.01 -9.27
CA ALA A 116 -3.92 17.05 -8.17
C ALA A 116 -4.88 15.85 -8.22
N VAL A 117 -4.89 15.15 -9.34
CA VAL A 117 -5.46 13.80 -9.40
C VAL A 117 -4.56 12.90 -8.55
N VAL A 118 -4.94 12.67 -7.28
CA VAL A 118 -4.14 11.88 -6.32
C VAL A 118 -4.13 10.39 -6.70
N ILE A 119 -5.11 9.92 -7.49
CA ILE A 119 -5.12 8.61 -8.16
C ILE A 119 -5.83 8.74 -9.50
N ALA A 120 -5.26 8.16 -10.57
CA ALA A 120 -5.95 8.04 -11.85
C ALA A 120 -7.32 7.35 -11.68
N PRO A 121 -8.43 7.94 -12.15
CA PRO A 121 -9.79 7.40 -11.96
C PRO A 121 -9.96 5.95 -12.47
N SER A 122 -9.10 5.50 -13.39
CA SER A 122 -9.01 4.10 -13.83
C SER A 122 -8.72 3.11 -12.71
N ARG A 123 -7.88 3.46 -11.72
CA ARG A 123 -7.57 2.56 -10.57
C ARG A 123 -8.69 2.52 -9.53
N ALA A 124 -9.43 3.62 -9.38
CA ALA A 124 -10.56 3.71 -8.45
C ALA A 124 -11.85 3.08 -9.00
N SER A 125 -11.94 2.87 -10.32
CA SER A 125 -13.07 2.23 -11.01
C SER A 125 -12.77 0.80 -11.50
N ALA A 126 -11.52 0.34 -11.41
CA ALA A 126 -11.10 -0.99 -11.81
C ALA A 126 -11.92 -2.11 -11.13
N SER A 127 -12.02 -3.27 -11.78
CA SER A 127 -12.68 -4.45 -11.25
C SER A 127 -12.06 -4.87 -9.91
N ILE A 128 -12.83 -5.54 -9.06
CA ILE A 128 -12.33 -6.07 -7.78
C ILE A 128 -11.11 -6.95 -8.00
N ARG A 129 -11.09 -7.74 -9.09
CA ARG A 129 -9.94 -8.59 -9.45
C ARG A 129 -8.68 -7.78 -9.73
N ASP A 130 -8.78 -6.73 -10.53
CA ASP A 130 -7.65 -5.87 -10.89
C ASP A 130 -7.07 -5.16 -9.66
N ARG A 131 -7.94 -4.74 -8.73
CA ARG A 131 -7.50 -4.13 -7.46
C ARG A 131 -6.77 -5.11 -6.55
N VAL A 132 -7.20 -6.37 -6.53
CA VAL A 132 -6.51 -7.42 -5.76
C VAL A 132 -5.14 -7.73 -6.37
N VAL A 133 -5.05 -7.81 -7.70
CA VAL A 133 -3.77 -8.03 -8.40
C VAL A 133 -2.83 -6.83 -8.20
N ASP A 134 -3.31 -5.61 -8.37
CA ASP A 134 -2.52 -4.39 -8.14
C ASP A 134 -2.07 -4.30 -6.67
N ALA A 135 -2.92 -4.68 -5.72
CA ALA A 135 -2.55 -4.75 -4.31
C ALA A 135 -1.50 -5.82 -4.01
N GLY A 136 -1.49 -6.93 -4.74
CA GLY A 136 -0.49 -7.98 -4.61
C GLY A 136 0.85 -7.67 -5.29
N PHE A 137 0.88 -6.89 -6.38
CA PHE A 137 2.07 -6.72 -7.22
C PHE A 137 2.53 -5.27 -7.40
N ASN A 138 2.06 -4.34 -6.56
CA ASN A 138 2.52 -2.96 -6.60
C ASN A 138 3.97 -2.80 -6.10
N HIS A 139 4.52 -1.61 -6.32
CA HIS A 139 5.89 -1.25 -5.97
C HIS A 139 6.21 -1.37 -4.46
N SER A 140 5.23 -1.26 -3.56
CA SER A 140 5.44 -1.49 -2.12
C SER A 140 5.87 -2.93 -1.82
N MET A 141 5.56 -3.88 -2.71
CA MET A 141 5.81 -5.31 -2.51
C MET A 141 7.21 -5.75 -2.96
N TRP A 142 8.00 -4.86 -3.57
CA TRP A 142 9.32 -5.18 -4.13
C TRP A 142 10.30 -5.75 -3.10
N LEU A 143 10.20 -5.32 -1.84
CA LEU A 143 11.03 -5.88 -0.77
C LEU A 143 10.81 -7.39 -0.63
N TYR A 144 9.56 -7.84 -0.60
CA TYR A 144 9.23 -9.26 -0.47
C TYR A 144 9.68 -10.04 -1.70
N LEU A 145 9.44 -9.49 -2.89
CA LEU A 145 9.89 -10.11 -4.14
C LEU A 145 11.42 -10.29 -4.16
N LEU A 146 12.16 -9.27 -3.73
CA LEU A 146 13.62 -9.32 -3.64
C LEU A 146 14.08 -10.39 -2.65
N LEU A 147 13.47 -10.46 -1.46
CA LEU A 147 13.80 -11.47 -0.44
C LEU A 147 13.52 -12.89 -0.97
N VAL A 148 12.38 -13.09 -1.62
CA VAL A 148 12.03 -14.38 -2.24
C VAL A 148 13.02 -14.74 -3.34
N LEU A 149 13.37 -13.81 -4.23
CA LEU A 149 14.30 -14.05 -5.32
C LEU A 149 15.69 -14.42 -4.79
N ILE A 150 16.22 -13.66 -3.83
CA ILE A 150 17.50 -13.95 -3.19
C ILE A 150 17.45 -15.34 -2.57
N ASN A 151 16.41 -15.67 -1.80
CA ASN A 151 16.27 -16.99 -1.19
C ASN A 151 16.24 -18.11 -2.24
N MET A 152 15.51 -17.92 -3.35
CA MET A 152 15.47 -18.89 -4.46
C MET A 152 16.85 -19.10 -5.09
N VAL A 153 17.62 -18.02 -5.32
CA VAL A 153 18.99 -18.13 -5.85
C VAL A 153 19.90 -18.89 -4.90
N VAL A 154 19.89 -18.56 -3.60
CA VAL A 154 20.74 -19.24 -2.61
C VAL A 154 20.31 -20.71 -2.46
N TRP A 155 19.00 -21.00 -2.50
CA TRP A 155 18.52 -22.37 -2.44
C TRP A 155 18.95 -23.19 -3.66
N LEU A 156 18.90 -22.61 -4.87
CA LEU A 156 19.42 -23.27 -6.08
C LEU A 156 20.92 -23.57 -5.97
N LEU A 157 21.71 -22.64 -5.43
CA LEU A 157 23.15 -22.85 -5.20
C LEU A 157 23.43 -23.95 -4.18
N PHE A 158 22.59 -24.06 -3.14
CA PHE A 158 22.67 -25.14 -2.16
C PHE A 158 22.33 -26.51 -2.78
N VAL A 159 21.24 -26.58 -3.55
CA VAL A 159 20.83 -27.82 -4.25
C VAL A 159 21.88 -28.24 -5.30
N ALA A 160 22.54 -27.28 -5.95
CA ALA A 160 23.65 -27.54 -6.88
C ALA A 160 24.96 -27.94 -6.17
N GLY A 161 25.02 -27.89 -4.84
CA GLY A 161 26.20 -28.23 -4.05
C GLY A 161 27.31 -27.18 -4.06
N CYS A 162 27.03 -25.97 -4.57
CA CYS A 162 27.97 -24.84 -4.56
C CYS A 162 28.16 -24.26 -3.14
N ILE A 163 27.18 -24.46 -2.25
CA ILE A 163 27.16 -24.00 -0.86
C ILE A 163 26.82 -25.21 0.02
N LYS A 164 27.50 -25.36 1.18
CA LYS A 164 27.32 -26.46 2.14
C LYS A 164 27.09 -25.93 3.54
#